data_AF-A0AAE3YI99-F1
#
_entry.id   AF-A0AAE3YI99-F1
#
_cell.length_a   1.000
_cell.length_b   1.000
_cell.length_c   1.000
_cell.angle_alpha   90.00
_cell.angle_beta   90.00
_cell.angle_gamma   90.00
#
_symmetry.space_group_name_H-M   'P 1'
#
loop_
_entity.id
_entity.type
_entity.pdbx_description
1 polymer ?
#
loop_
_entity_poly.entity_id
_entity_poly.type
_entity_poly.pdbx_seq_one_letter_code
_entity_poly.pdbx_strand_id
1 'polypeptide(L)'
;MRTQVGGLVFHGAAFLLPGAGLDRRRAGRGEIEAWASEVLGRPVRLSTVCPACGSVAHGQPRLELDPRGEPSPASRAGGDLARISYARASLDGGGLAIAAVVVLSAGGGPLPEWARVGVDLEARGRKGAPHPRGWGEYALTPAERGRVAASADPEAASLRVWTQKEALAKLTGRGLEIEPQALDTALVQPPDTH
;
A
#
# COMPACT_ATOMS: atom_id res chain seq x y z
N MET A 1 2.07 -1.36 -14.12
CA MET A 1 1.78 -2.81 -14.15
C MET A 1 0.28 -3.03 -14.13
N ARG A 2 -0.24 -3.98 -14.91
CA ARG A 2 -1.66 -4.38 -14.89
C ARG A 2 -1.75 -5.90 -14.80
N THR A 3 -2.60 -6.42 -13.93
CA THR A 3 -2.86 -7.86 -13.76
C THR A 3 -4.35 -8.09 -13.55
N GLN A 4 -4.87 -9.21 -14.01
CA GLN A 4 -6.28 -9.56 -13.86
C GLN A 4 -6.41 -10.93 -13.20
N VAL A 5 -7.20 -11.00 -12.13
CA VAL A 5 -7.49 -12.24 -11.40
C VAL A 5 -8.97 -12.26 -11.10
N GLY A 6 -9.70 -13.23 -11.66
CA GLY A 6 -11.13 -13.43 -11.41
C GLY A 6 -11.95 -12.15 -11.39
N GLY A 7 -12.31 -11.59 -12.55
CA GLY A 7 -13.12 -10.36 -12.62
C GLY A 7 -12.51 -9.10 -12.00
N LEU A 8 -11.40 -9.16 -11.26
CA LEU A 8 -10.69 -8.00 -10.70
C LEU A 8 -9.50 -7.61 -11.57
N VAL A 9 -9.27 -6.32 -11.70
CA VAL A 9 -8.06 -5.76 -12.31
C VAL A 9 -7.25 -5.03 -11.25
N PHE A 10 -5.97 -5.36 -11.16
CA PHE A 10 -4.99 -4.72 -10.31
C PHE A 10 -4.10 -3.83 -11.16
N HIS A 11 -4.04 -2.56 -10.81
CA HIS A 11 -3.18 -1.55 -11.42
C HIS A 11 -2.11 -1.16 -10.41
N GLY A 12 -0.84 -1.16 -10.82
CA GLY A 12 0.29 -0.72 -10.00
C GLY A 12 1.12 0.34 -10.72
N ALA A 13 1.54 1.36 -9.98
CA ALA A 13 2.39 2.44 -10.47
C ALA A 13 3.49 2.81 -9.46
N ALA A 14 4.59 3.36 -9.98
CA ALA A 14 5.70 3.88 -9.21
C ALA A 14 5.97 5.32 -9.64
N PHE A 15 6.30 6.19 -8.70
CA PHE A 15 6.48 7.62 -8.92
C PHE A 15 7.76 8.10 -8.24
N LEU A 16 8.60 8.79 -9.00
CA LEU A 16 9.74 9.50 -8.42
C LEU A 16 9.24 10.77 -7.73
N LEU A 17 9.66 10.97 -6.49
CA LEU A 17 9.33 12.15 -5.70
C LEU A 17 10.53 13.11 -5.70
N PRO A 18 10.30 14.41 -5.93
CA PRO A 18 11.39 15.38 -5.98
C PRO A 18 12.11 15.53 -4.63
N GLY A 19 13.41 15.84 -4.69
CA GLY A 19 14.27 16.08 -3.53
C GLY A 19 14.13 17.48 -2.96
N ALA A 20 13.89 17.54 -1.64
CA ALA A 20 13.78 18.73 -0.79
C ALA A 20 12.51 19.61 -0.94
N GLY A 21 12.00 20.08 0.21
CA GLY A 21 11.04 21.19 0.29
C GLY A 21 9.54 20.84 0.37
N LEU A 22 9.12 19.61 0.02
CA LEU A 22 7.72 19.21 0.14
C LEU A 22 7.41 18.56 1.49
N ASP A 23 6.23 18.86 2.04
CA ASP A 23 5.63 18.11 3.14
C ASP A 23 5.63 16.62 2.75
N ARG A 24 6.41 15.82 3.48
CA ARG A 24 6.58 14.38 3.25
C ARG A 24 5.24 13.64 3.25
N ARG A 25 4.21 14.18 3.93
CA ARG A 25 2.85 13.61 3.94
C ARG A 25 2.08 13.91 2.65
N ARG A 26 2.42 14.97 1.92
CA ARG A 26 1.75 15.41 0.68
C ARG A 26 2.51 15.06 -0.60
N ALA A 27 3.83 14.85 -0.53
CA ALA A 27 4.63 14.45 -1.68
C ALA A 27 4.09 13.16 -2.33
N GLY A 28 3.90 13.19 -3.65
CA GLY A 28 3.37 12.06 -4.43
C GLY A 28 1.84 11.99 -4.49
N ARG A 29 1.12 12.80 -3.71
CA ARG A 29 -0.34 12.70 -3.65
C ARG A 29 -1.01 13.13 -4.95
N GLY A 30 -0.56 14.22 -5.56
CA GLY A 30 -1.14 14.71 -6.82
C GLY A 30 -0.90 13.73 -7.96
N GLU A 31 0.27 13.11 -7.98
CA GLU A 31 0.66 12.08 -8.94
C GLU A 31 -0.19 10.82 -8.78
N ILE A 32 -0.44 10.38 -7.54
CA ILE A 32 -1.34 9.25 -7.24
C ILE A 32 -2.78 9.58 -7.62
N GLU A 33 -3.28 10.77 -7.29
CA GLU A 33 -4.65 11.20 -7.64
C GLU A 33 -4.85 11.28 -9.16
N ALA A 34 -3.88 11.85 -9.90
CA ALA A 34 -3.89 11.93 -11.36
C ALA A 34 -3.88 10.52 -12.00
N TRP A 35 -2.97 9.66 -11.57
CA TRP A 35 -2.89 8.29 -12.05
C TRP A 35 -4.16 7.48 -11.73
N ALA A 36 -4.68 7.58 -10.51
CA ALA A 36 -5.92 6.90 -10.13
C ALA A 36 -7.11 7.41 -10.95
N SER A 37 -7.14 8.71 -11.27
CA SER A 37 -8.17 9.30 -12.12
C SER A 37 -8.13 8.75 -13.54
N GLU A 38 -6.92 8.52 -14.09
CA GLU A 38 -6.72 7.86 -15.38
C GLU A 38 -7.22 6.40 -15.34
N VAL A 39 -6.82 5.63 -14.31
CA VAL A 39 -7.26 4.23 -14.14
C VAL A 39 -8.78 4.11 -14.06
N LEU A 40 -9.44 5.05 -13.39
CA LEU A 40 -10.90 5.04 -13.18
C LEU A 40 -11.68 5.76 -14.28
N GLY A 41 -10.99 6.39 -15.24
CA GLY A 41 -11.59 7.21 -16.29
C GLY A 41 -12.41 8.39 -15.76
N ARG A 42 -12.13 8.87 -14.54
CA ARG A 42 -12.85 9.98 -13.89
C ARG A 42 -12.02 10.64 -12.78
N PRO A 43 -12.19 11.94 -12.51
CA PRO A 43 -11.47 12.62 -11.44
C PRO A 43 -11.76 12.03 -10.04
N VAL A 44 -10.69 11.73 -9.30
CA VAL A 44 -10.77 11.28 -7.91
C VAL A 44 -9.81 12.04 -7.00
N ARG A 45 -10.10 11.99 -5.70
CA ARG A 45 -9.30 12.55 -4.61
C ARG A 45 -8.94 11.44 -3.63
N LEU A 46 -7.74 11.51 -3.09
CA LEU A 46 -7.30 10.59 -2.06
C LEU A 46 -7.85 11.07 -0.70
N SER A 47 -8.29 10.18 0.16
CA SER A 47 -8.69 10.53 1.53
C SER A 47 -8.03 9.57 2.50
N THR A 48 -7.48 10.06 3.60
CA THR A 48 -6.83 9.25 4.65
C THR A 48 -7.45 9.53 6.01
N VAL A 49 -8.70 9.99 6.04
CA VAL A 49 -9.43 10.27 7.27
C VAL A 49 -9.77 8.94 7.95
N CYS A 50 -9.33 8.78 9.20
CA CYS A 50 -9.70 7.63 10.01
C CYS A 50 -11.18 7.73 10.41
N PRO A 51 -12.02 6.71 10.12
CA PRO A 51 -13.43 6.77 10.47
C PRO A 51 -13.69 6.74 11.98
N ALA A 52 -12.75 6.25 12.79
CA ALA A 52 -12.91 6.14 14.24
C ALA A 52 -12.64 7.47 14.97
N CYS A 53 -11.64 8.23 14.54
CA CYS A 53 -11.19 9.45 15.26
C CYS A 53 -11.11 10.72 14.39
N GLY A 54 -11.37 10.62 13.09
CA GLY A 54 -11.28 11.74 12.14
C GLY A 54 -9.84 12.15 11.76
N SER A 55 -8.80 11.51 12.31
CA SER A 55 -7.41 11.86 12.02
C SER A 55 -7.01 11.50 10.59
N VAL A 56 -6.33 12.42 9.90
CA VAL A 56 -5.73 12.17 8.58
C VAL A 56 -4.37 11.45 8.65
N ALA A 57 -3.86 11.22 9.87
CA ALA A 57 -2.51 10.72 10.08
C ALA A 57 -2.39 9.19 9.92
N HIS A 58 -3.49 8.45 10.12
CA HIS A 58 -3.48 6.99 10.18
C HIS A 58 -4.73 6.33 9.57
N GLY A 59 -5.59 7.07 8.88
CA GLY A 59 -6.73 6.48 8.20
C GLY A 59 -6.30 5.71 6.96
N GLN A 60 -6.99 4.60 6.68
CA GLN A 60 -6.78 3.82 5.47
C GLN A 60 -7.10 4.70 4.24
N PRO A 61 -6.24 4.71 3.22
CA PRO A 61 -6.48 5.47 2.00
C PRO A 61 -7.76 5.05 1.27
N ARG A 62 -8.54 6.04 0.81
CA ARG A 62 -9.74 5.87 -0.01
C ARG A 62 -9.70 6.79 -1.22
N LEU A 63 -10.33 6.38 -2.31
CA LEU A 63 -10.57 7.23 -3.47
C LEU A 63 -12.00 7.74 -3.41
N GLU A 64 -12.14 9.06 -3.37
CA GLU A 64 -13.42 9.76 -3.41
C GLU A 64 -13.58 10.42 -4.78
N LEU A 65 -14.79 10.45 -5.33
CA LEU A 65 -15.05 11.20 -6.57
C LEU A 65 -14.82 12.68 -6.31
N ASP A 66 -14.11 13.39 -7.20
CA ASP A 66 -13.96 14.84 -7.05
C ASP A 66 -15.34 15.50 -7.25
N PRO A 67 -15.91 16.20 -6.25
CA PRO A 67 -17.24 16.79 -6.33
C PRO A 67 -17.34 17.93 -7.37
N ARG A 68 -16.21 18.37 -7.94
CA ARG A 68 -16.18 19.31 -9.07
C ARG A 68 -16.32 18.63 -10.44
N GLY A 69 -16.28 17.29 -10.49
CA GLY A 69 -16.77 16.54 -11.63
C GLY A 69 -18.29 16.45 -11.55
N GLU A 70 -18.98 16.63 -12.69
CA GLU A 70 -20.43 16.50 -12.80
C GLU A 70 -20.94 15.28 -12.01
N PRO A 71 -21.86 15.45 -11.04
CA PRO A 71 -22.34 14.35 -10.23
C PRO A 71 -23.16 13.39 -11.09
N SER A 72 -22.54 12.29 -11.52
CA SER A 72 -23.26 11.15 -12.08
C SER A 72 -24.23 10.60 -11.01
N PRO A 73 -25.46 10.20 -11.36
CA PRO A 73 -26.42 9.58 -10.43
C PRO A 73 -25.87 8.35 -9.66
N ALA A 74 -24.77 7.76 -10.11
CA ALA A 74 -24.04 6.68 -9.43
C ALA A 74 -23.26 7.14 -8.17
N SER A 75 -23.06 8.44 -7.96
CA SER A 75 -22.29 9.01 -6.83
C SER A 75 -22.99 8.90 -5.47
N ARG A 76 -24.31 8.68 -5.44
CA ARG A 76 -25.09 8.48 -4.20
C ARG A 76 -25.25 7.02 -3.79
N ALA A 77 -24.91 6.09 -4.69
CA ALA A 77 -24.73 4.68 -4.38
C ALA A 77 -23.22 4.43 -4.21
N GLY A 78 -22.63 5.02 -3.16
CA GLY A 78 -21.20 5.01 -2.85
C GLY A 78 -20.67 3.62 -2.50
N GLY A 79 -20.69 2.69 -3.45
CA GLY A 79 -19.88 1.48 -3.38
C GLY A 79 -18.43 1.84 -3.61
N ASP A 80 -17.51 1.21 -2.88
CA ASP A 80 -16.07 1.25 -3.15
C ASP A 80 -15.82 0.74 -4.58
N LEU A 81 -15.88 1.64 -5.58
CA LEU A 81 -15.60 1.32 -6.99
C LEU A 81 -14.14 0.91 -7.20
N ALA A 82 -13.29 1.32 -6.26
CA ALA A 82 -11.86 1.05 -6.24
C ALA A 82 -11.37 0.97 -4.79
N ARG A 83 -10.38 0.12 -4.53
CA ARG A 83 -9.58 0.18 -3.31
C ARG A 83 -8.14 0.51 -3.66
N ILE A 84 -7.52 1.37 -2.84
CA ILE A 84 -6.16 1.85 -3.05
C ILE A 84 -5.27 1.54 -1.84
N SER A 85 -4.02 1.22 -2.13
CA SER A 85 -2.93 1.22 -1.14
C SER A 85 -1.74 1.93 -1.73
N TYR A 86 -0.97 2.64 -0.92
CA TYR A 86 0.26 3.28 -1.36
C TYR A 86 1.30 3.28 -0.25
N ALA A 87 2.56 3.33 -0.67
CA ALA A 87 3.71 3.40 0.21
C ALA A 87 4.74 4.38 -0.35
N ARG A 88 5.57 4.93 0.54
CA ARG A 88 6.56 5.95 0.19
C ARG A 88 7.82 5.72 0.99
N ALA A 89 8.96 5.87 0.33
CA ALA A 89 10.25 5.87 0.96
C ALA A 89 11.05 7.10 0.52
N SER A 90 11.70 7.75 1.48
CA SER A 90 12.66 8.83 1.19
C SER A 90 14.00 8.23 0.81
N LEU A 91 14.64 8.82 -0.18
CA LEU A 91 15.96 8.47 -0.67
C LEU A 91 16.84 9.73 -0.67
N ASP A 92 18.16 9.55 -0.70
CA ASP A 92 19.06 10.70 -0.83
C ASP A 92 18.75 11.44 -2.15
N GLY A 93 18.44 12.73 -2.06
CA GLY A 93 18.07 13.55 -3.21
C GLY A 93 16.63 13.38 -3.72
N GLY A 94 15.75 12.66 -3.01
CA GLY A 94 14.36 12.47 -3.46
C GLY A 94 13.53 11.48 -2.66
N GLY A 95 12.63 10.81 -3.35
CA GLY A 95 11.89 9.68 -2.81
C GLY A 95 11.27 8.83 -3.90
N LEU A 96 10.69 7.72 -3.49
CA LEU A 96 9.91 6.84 -4.34
C LEU A 96 8.55 6.63 -3.67
N ALA A 97 7.49 6.72 -4.47
CA ALA A 97 6.17 6.25 -4.09
C ALA A 97 5.79 5.06 -4.96
N ILE A 98 5.07 4.11 -4.37
CA ILE A 98 4.34 3.08 -5.11
C ILE A 98 2.88 3.15 -4.72
N ALA A 99 1.99 2.88 -5.66
CA ALA A 99 0.57 2.77 -5.41
C ALA A 99 -0.01 1.59 -6.18
N ALA A 100 -1.04 0.98 -5.61
CA ALA A 100 -1.85 -0.02 -6.27
C ALA A 100 -3.33 0.25 -6.08
N VAL A 101 -4.10 0.03 -7.14
CA VAL A 101 -5.55 0.17 -7.20
C VAL A 101 -6.15 -1.14 -7.70
N VAL A 102 -7.19 -1.63 -7.04
CA VAL A 102 -8.00 -2.76 -7.49
C VAL A 102 -9.39 -2.27 -7.89
N VAL A 103 -9.89 -2.75 -9.03
CA VAL A 103 -11.21 -2.42 -9.63
C VAL A 103 -11.88 -3.68 -10.19
N LEU A 104 -13.19 -3.63 -10.44
CA LEU A 104 -13.91 -4.67 -11.20
C LEU A 104 -13.71 -4.48 -12.71
N SER A 105 -13.42 -5.56 -13.43
CA SER A 105 -13.20 -5.59 -14.89
C SER A 105 -14.45 -5.22 -15.69
N ALA A 106 -15.63 -5.51 -15.15
CA ALA A 106 -16.92 -5.34 -15.82
C ALA A 106 -17.66 -4.05 -15.42
N GLY A 107 -17.00 -3.13 -14.70
CA GLY A 107 -17.47 -1.75 -14.51
C GLY A 107 -18.94 -1.63 -14.07
N GLY A 108 -19.29 -2.10 -12.87
CA GLY A 108 -20.64 -1.91 -12.36
C GLY A 108 -20.94 -2.73 -11.12
N GLY A 109 -20.51 -2.26 -9.95
CA GLY A 109 -20.85 -2.85 -8.67
C GLY A 109 -19.85 -2.49 -7.56
N PRO A 110 -20.22 -2.65 -6.29
CA PRO A 110 -19.27 -2.53 -5.19
C PRO A 110 -18.21 -3.64 -5.30
N LEU A 111 -16.96 -3.32 -4.97
CA LEU A 111 -15.93 -4.35 -4.82
C LEU A 111 -16.32 -5.31 -3.69
N PRO A 112 -16.15 -6.64 -3.89
CA PRO A 112 -16.41 -7.58 -2.82
C PRO A 112 -15.46 -7.31 -1.65
N GLU A 113 -15.88 -7.63 -0.42
CA GLU A 113 -15.12 -7.30 0.80
C GLU A 113 -13.66 -7.79 0.78
N TRP A 114 -13.43 -8.94 0.16
CA TRP A 114 -12.11 -9.55 0.04
C TRP A 114 -11.20 -8.92 -1.02
N ALA A 115 -11.72 -8.11 -1.96
CA ALA A 115 -10.94 -7.47 -3.02
C ALA A 115 -10.11 -6.28 -2.49
N ARG A 116 -9.11 -6.57 -1.66
CA ARG A 116 -8.25 -5.59 -1.01
C ARG A 116 -6.87 -5.58 -1.66
N VAL A 117 -6.14 -4.51 -1.45
CA VAL A 117 -4.74 -4.40 -1.88
C VAL A 117 -3.93 -3.78 -0.76
N GLY A 118 -2.72 -4.27 -0.56
CA GLY A 118 -1.74 -3.74 0.38
C GLY A 118 -0.39 -3.65 -0.32
N VAL A 119 0.23 -2.47 -0.29
CA VAL A 119 1.59 -2.29 -0.81
C VAL A 119 2.47 -1.64 0.24
N ASP A 120 3.73 -2.05 0.25
CA ASP A 120 4.73 -1.46 1.11
C ASP A 120 6.06 -1.27 0.40
N LEU A 121 6.84 -0.30 0.88
CA LEU A 121 8.10 0.12 0.30
C LEU A 121 9.05 0.55 1.42
N GLU A 122 10.22 -0.08 1.47
CA GLU A 122 11.26 0.23 2.44
C GLU A 122 12.59 0.53 1.75
N ALA A 123 13.30 1.54 2.27
CA ALA A 123 14.62 1.92 1.78
C ALA A 123 15.72 1.27 2.61
N ARG A 124 16.73 0.73 1.93
CA ARG A 124 17.95 0.19 2.58
C ARG A 124 18.76 1.33 3.19
N GLY A 125 19.51 1.03 4.26
CA GLY A 125 20.42 1.99 4.90
C GLY A 125 19.73 3.11 5.71
N ARG A 126 18.40 3.08 5.85
CA ARG A 126 17.69 4.03 6.71
C ARG A 126 17.99 3.75 8.18
N LYS A 127 18.42 4.76 8.94
CA LYS A 127 18.56 4.65 10.40
C LYS A 127 17.22 4.24 11.03
N GLY A 128 17.24 3.17 11.83
CA GLY A 128 16.04 2.60 12.44
C GLY A 128 15.26 1.63 11.54
N ALA A 129 15.80 1.26 10.37
CA ALA A 129 15.30 0.13 9.61
C ALA A 129 15.29 -1.13 10.51
N PRO A 130 14.29 -2.00 10.36
CA PRO A 130 14.14 -3.15 11.23
C PRO A 130 15.32 -4.10 11.08
N HIS A 131 16.15 -4.09 12.11
CA HIS A 131 17.35 -4.89 12.20
C HIS A 131 17.00 -6.28 12.77
N PRO A 132 17.67 -7.37 12.33
CA PRO A 132 17.40 -8.72 12.82
C PRO A 132 17.52 -8.87 14.34
N ARG A 133 18.36 -8.05 14.98
CA ARG A 133 18.51 -7.95 16.44
C ARG A 133 17.65 -6.83 17.01
N GLY A 134 17.15 -7.00 18.23
CA GLY A 134 16.27 -6.03 18.88
C GLY A 134 14.86 -6.11 18.31
N TRP A 135 14.42 -5.11 17.53
CA TRP A 135 13.05 -5.07 17.02
C TRP A 135 12.68 -6.28 16.13
N GLY A 136 13.65 -6.84 15.38
CA GLY A 136 13.44 -8.08 14.63
C GLY A 136 13.13 -9.30 15.51
N GLU A 137 13.56 -9.32 16.76
CA GLU A 137 13.21 -10.41 17.70
C GLU A 137 11.72 -10.37 18.06
N TYR A 138 11.16 -9.16 18.15
CA TYR A 138 9.73 -8.94 18.38
C TYR A 138 8.91 -9.19 17.12
N ALA A 139 9.26 -8.57 16.00
CA ALA A 139 8.38 -8.49 14.83
C ALA A 139 8.37 -9.76 13.95
N LEU A 140 9.43 -10.56 14.02
CA LEU A 140 9.55 -11.78 13.22
C LEU A 140 9.01 -12.99 13.98
N THR A 141 8.36 -13.90 13.27
CA THR A 141 8.04 -15.24 13.78
C THR A 141 9.32 -16.07 13.95
N PRO A 142 9.30 -17.17 14.73
CA PRO A 142 10.46 -18.07 14.84
C PRO A 142 10.97 -18.58 13.49
N ALA A 143 10.07 -18.92 12.56
CA ALA A 143 10.43 -19.41 11.22
C ALA A 143 11.09 -18.31 10.37
N GLU A 144 10.58 -17.08 10.44
CA GLU A 144 11.18 -15.93 9.76
C GLU A 144 12.58 -15.60 10.31
N ARG A 145 12.77 -15.67 11.64
CA ARG A 145 14.10 -15.48 12.24
C ARG A 145 15.10 -16.50 11.74
N GLY A 146 14.71 -17.78 11.64
CA GLY A 146 15.55 -18.83 11.07
C GLY A 146 15.94 -18.53 9.62
N ARG A 147 14.98 -18.12 8.78
CA ARG A 147 15.24 -17.74 7.37
C ARG A 147 16.17 -16.53 7.25
N VAL A 148 15.95 -15.50 8.07
CA VAL A 148 16.78 -14.27 8.07
C VAL A 148 18.21 -14.59 8.52
N ALA A 149 18.38 -15.38 9.58
CA ALA A 149 19.70 -15.76 10.10
C ALA A 149 20.50 -16.65 9.13
N ALA A 150 19.81 -17.47 8.33
CA ALA A 150 20.43 -18.31 7.31
C ALA A 150 20.75 -17.57 5.99
N SER A 151 20.30 -16.32 5.83
CA SER A 151 20.54 -15.53 4.61
C SER A 151 22.00 -15.08 4.51
N ALA A 152 22.54 -15.06 3.28
CA ALA A 152 23.83 -14.43 2.99
C ALA A 152 23.83 -12.91 3.23
N ASP A 153 22.65 -12.29 3.21
CA ASP A 153 22.43 -10.87 3.54
C ASP A 153 21.24 -10.78 4.52
N PRO A 154 21.50 -10.88 5.85
CA PRO A 154 20.46 -10.84 6.87
C PRO A 154 19.71 -9.51 6.95
N GLU A 155 20.38 -8.39 6.64
CA GLU A 155 19.74 -7.07 6.64
C GLU A 155 18.71 -6.98 5.50
N ALA A 156 19.08 -7.39 4.28
CA ALA A 156 18.13 -7.45 3.17
C ALA A 156 16.97 -8.39 3.47
N ALA A 157 17.26 -9.57 4.04
CA ALA A 157 16.24 -10.57 4.33
C ALA A 157 15.25 -10.04 5.39
N SER A 158 15.74 -9.42 6.45
CA SER A 158 14.91 -8.77 7.47
C SER A 158 14.02 -7.69 6.86
N LEU A 159 14.59 -6.81 6.02
CA LEU A 159 13.84 -5.74 5.37
C LEU A 159 12.75 -6.29 4.43
N ARG A 160 13.05 -7.36 3.68
CA ARG A 160 12.06 -8.02 2.81
C ARG A 160 10.89 -8.59 3.61
N VAL A 161 11.17 -9.32 4.69
CA VAL A 161 10.11 -9.87 5.56
C VAL A 161 9.29 -8.74 6.16
N TRP A 162 9.93 -7.64 6.56
CA TRP A 162 9.23 -6.49 7.06
C TRP A 162 8.30 -5.85 6.03
N THR A 163 8.79 -5.55 4.83
CA THR A 163 7.97 -5.00 3.74
C THR A 163 6.77 -5.90 3.44
N GLN A 164 6.95 -7.23 3.47
CA GLN A 164 5.85 -8.17 3.29
C GLN A 164 4.82 -8.09 4.42
N LYS A 165 5.25 -8.03 5.68
CA LYS A 165 4.36 -7.88 6.84
C LYS A 165 3.58 -6.58 6.80
N GLU A 166 4.22 -5.46 6.48
CA GLU A 166 3.53 -4.17 6.34
C GLU A 166 2.52 -4.18 5.19
N ALA A 167 2.86 -4.80 4.06
CA ALA A 167 1.91 -4.98 2.97
C ALA A 167 0.69 -5.81 3.40
N LEU A 168 0.89 -6.89 4.17
CA LEU A 168 -0.20 -7.68 4.75
C LEU A 168 -1.03 -6.88 5.76
N ALA A 169 -0.39 -6.13 6.66
CA ALA A 169 -1.07 -5.26 7.61
C ALA A 169 -1.96 -4.24 6.89
N LYS A 170 -1.44 -3.59 5.85
CA LYS A 170 -2.18 -2.64 5.00
C LYS A 170 -3.33 -3.30 4.24
N LEU A 171 -3.15 -4.54 3.78
CA LEU A 171 -4.20 -5.33 3.14
C LEU A 171 -5.41 -5.50 4.06
N THR A 172 -5.19 -5.76 5.35
CA THR A 172 -6.29 -5.91 6.34
C THR A 172 -7.01 -4.60 6.65
N GLY A 173 -6.32 -3.46 6.52
CA GLY A 173 -6.83 -2.15 6.94
C GLY A 173 -6.81 -1.93 8.46
N ARG A 174 -6.25 -2.86 9.23
CA ARG A 174 -6.19 -2.79 10.71
C ARG A 174 -4.92 -2.13 11.24
N GLY A 175 -3.96 -1.82 10.37
CA GLY A 175 -2.75 -1.08 10.73
C GLY A 175 -2.03 -1.68 11.94
N LEU A 176 -1.77 -0.87 12.95
CA LEU A 176 -1.03 -1.24 14.17
C LEU A 176 -1.85 -2.07 15.18
N GLU A 177 -3.12 -2.37 14.91
CA GLU A 177 -3.91 -3.27 15.77
C GLU A 177 -3.48 -4.73 15.65
N ILE A 178 -2.76 -5.08 14.58
CA ILE A 178 -2.23 -6.42 14.39
C ILE A 178 -0.76 -6.40 14.79
N GLU A 179 -0.42 -7.23 15.77
CA GLU A 179 0.96 -7.41 16.16
C GLU A 179 1.78 -8.00 14.99
N PRO A 180 2.96 -7.45 14.65
CA PRO A 180 3.73 -7.91 13.50
C PRO A 180 4.09 -9.40 13.53
N GLN A 181 4.31 -9.98 14.72
CA GLN A 181 4.55 -11.41 14.89
C GLN A 181 3.31 -12.30 14.66
N ALA A 182 2.12 -11.72 14.61
CA ALA A 182 0.89 -12.44 14.25
C ALA A 182 0.66 -12.53 12.74
N LEU A 183 1.45 -11.81 11.92
CA LEU A 183 1.41 -11.88 10.46
C LEU A 183 2.47 -12.85 9.97
N ASP A 184 2.06 -13.94 9.31
CA ASP A 184 3.00 -14.88 8.69
C ASP A 184 3.16 -14.60 7.19
N THR A 185 4.39 -14.31 6.78
CA THR A 185 4.74 -14.08 5.37
C THR A 185 4.78 -15.35 4.52
N ALA A 186 4.68 -16.55 5.11
CA ALA A 186 4.63 -17.80 4.36
C ALA A 186 3.47 -17.89 3.35
N LEU A 187 2.41 -17.09 3.57
CA LEU A 187 1.26 -16.96 2.66
C LEU A 187 1.53 -16.03 1.47
N VAL A 188 2.62 -15.26 1.49
CA VAL A 188 3.01 -14.36 0.40
C VAL A 188 4.02 -15.10 -0.48
N GLN A 189 3.52 -15.79 -1.49
CA GLN A 189 4.38 -16.38 -2.51
C GLN A 189 4.71 -15.31 -3.56
N PRO A 190 6.00 -15.14 -3.94
CA PRO A 190 6.29 -14.38 -5.14
C PRO A 190 5.58 -15.06 -6.31
N PRO A 191 5.08 -14.30 -7.31
CA PRO A 191 4.60 -14.93 -8.53
C PRO A 191 5.73 -15.78 -9.12
N ASP A 192 5.41 -17.00 -9.56
CA ASP A 192 6.35 -17.84 -10.29
C ASP A 192 6.91 -17.00 -11.46
N THR A 193 8.22 -16.75 -11.42
CA THR A 193 8.90 -16.09 -12.53
C THR A 193 9.01 -17.10 -13.65
N HIS A 194 8.04 -17.10 -14.57
CA HIS A 194 8.11 -17.78 -15.86
C HIS A 194 8.81 -16.90 -16.90
#